data_AF-A0A1X1YKB6-F1
#
_entry.id   AF-A0A1X1YKB6-F1
#
_cell.length_a   1.000
_cell.length_b   1.000
_cell.length_c   1.000
_cell.angle_alpha   90.00
_cell.angle_beta   90.00
_cell.angle_gamma   90.00
#
_symmetry.space_group_name_H-M   'P 1'
#
loop_
_entity.id
_entity.type
_entity.pdbx_description
1 polymer ?
#
loop_
_entity_poly.entity_id
_entity_poly.type
_entity_poly.pdbx_seq_one_letter_code
_entity_poly.pdbx_strand_id
1 'polypeptide(L)'
;MTQIKAGRSGVMLAAILFSALPSLAVGTAHADANSFLHEVHSTVRVRLLDRQALQLGHEACNVLHKGPDGRATPESRGQANQVVSRAARKLGVNRHDGLDRGSVSRLVDSAERYLC
;
A
#
# COMPACT_ATOMS: atom_id res chain seq x y z
N MET A 1 63.70 -1.93 28.23
CA MET A 1 62.73 -3.04 28.09
C MET A 1 61.91 -2.80 26.83
N THR A 2 61.95 -3.78 25.92
CA THR A 2 60.99 -4.09 24.83
C THR A 2 60.75 -3.09 23.69
N GLN A 3 61.48 -3.34 22.61
CA GLN A 3 61.15 -3.14 21.20
C GLN A 3 59.71 -3.53 20.83
N ILE A 4 59.03 -2.72 20.00
CA ILE A 4 57.91 -3.16 19.16
C ILE A 4 58.06 -2.60 17.73
N LYS A 5 58.80 -3.38 16.93
CA LYS A 5 58.56 -3.82 15.55
C LYS A 5 57.53 -3.06 14.70
N ALA A 6 58.04 -2.49 13.61
CA ALA A 6 57.32 -2.04 12.44
C ALA A 6 56.55 -3.17 11.74
N GLY A 7 55.45 -2.83 11.05
CA GLY A 7 54.87 -3.72 10.05
C GLY A 7 53.54 -3.27 9.45
N ARG A 8 53.59 -3.01 8.13
CA ARG A 8 52.51 -3.07 7.11
C ARG A 8 51.63 -1.82 6.99
N SER A 9 51.80 -1.04 5.90
CA SER A 9 51.13 -1.26 4.59
C SER A 9 49.61 -1.24 4.81
N GLY A 10 48.91 -0.16 4.50
CA GLY A 10 48.73 0.33 3.14
C GLY A 10 47.44 -0.26 2.57
N VAL A 11 46.67 0.58 1.88
CA VAL A 11 45.42 0.29 1.15
C VAL A 11 44.12 0.52 1.94
N MET A 12 43.70 1.77 1.87
CA MET A 12 42.32 2.24 1.78
C MET A 12 41.48 1.32 0.87
N LEU A 13 40.45 0.67 1.42
CA LEU A 13 39.37 0.07 0.63
C LEU A 13 38.08 0.11 1.46
N ALA A 14 37.29 1.14 1.16
CA ALA A 14 35.91 1.26 1.56
C ALA A 14 35.12 0.11 0.92
N ALA A 15 34.52 -0.75 1.75
CA ALA A 15 33.52 -1.70 1.31
C ALA A 15 32.27 -1.46 2.15
N ILE A 16 31.42 -0.59 1.63
CA ILE A 16 30.05 -0.37 2.06
C ILE A 16 29.33 -1.70 1.82
N LEU A 17 29.16 -2.50 2.87
CA LEU A 17 28.29 -3.66 2.85
C LEU A 17 26.84 -3.15 2.88
N PHE A 18 26.36 -2.87 1.67
CA PHE A 18 24.96 -2.63 1.38
C PHE A 18 24.13 -3.78 1.91
N SER A 19 23.15 -3.40 2.71
CA SER A 19 22.07 -4.21 3.27
C SER A 19 21.55 -5.24 2.26
N ALA A 20 21.72 -6.52 2.57
CA ALA A 20 20.88 -7.56 2.00
C ALA A 20 19.45 -7.35 2.54
N LEU A 21 18.64 -6.58 1.82
CA LEU A 21 17.20 -6.59 2.07
C LEU A 21 16.71 -8.00 1.71
N PRO A 22 16.03 -8.71 2.63
CA PRO A 22 15.31 -9.91 2.24
C PRO A 22 14.25 -9.46 1.23
N SER A 23 14.40 -9.91 -0.01
CA SER A 23 13.36 -9.89 -1.01
C SER A 23 12.12 -10.52 -0.39
N LEU A 24 11.18 -9.69 0.05
CA LEU A 24 9.84 -10.12 0.39
C LEU A 24 9.25 -10.69 -0.89
N ALA A 25 9.42 -11.99 -1.08
CA ALA A 25 8.60 -12.80 -1.95
C ALA A 25 7.19 -12.77 -1.35
N VAL A 26 6.50 -11.65 -1.58
CA VAL A 26 5.06 -11.54 -1.39
C VAL A 26 4.47 -12.56 -2.34
N GLY A 27 4.00 -13.68 -1.78
CA GLY A 27 3.29 -14.69 -2.54
C GLY A 27 2.20 -14.01 -3.34
N THR A 28 2.29 -14.11 -4.66
CA THR A 28 1.36 -13.49 -5.59
C THR A 28 0.04 -14.25 -5.57
N ALA A 29 -0.75 -14.06 -4.51
CA ALA A 29 -2.18 -13.88 -4.74
C ALA A 29 -2.25 -12.62 -5.61
N HIS A 30 -2.28 -12.81 -6.93
CA HIS A 30 -2.17 -11.71 -7.88
C HIS A 30 -3.33 -10.76 -7.63
N ALA A 31 -3.07 -9.64 -6.95
CA ALA A 31 -4.00 -8.54 -6.85
C ALA A 31 -4.45 -8.20 -8.28
N ASP A 32 -5.73 -8.33 -8.55
CA ASP A 32 -6.30 -8.07 -9.86
C ASP A 32 -6.59 -6.57 -10.00
N ALA A 33 -5.51 -5.83 -10.24
CA ALA A 33 -5.54 -4.40 -10.44
C ALA A 33 -6.50 -3.99 -11.58
N ASN A 34 -6.64 -4.82 -12.62
CA ASN A 34 -7.51 -4.52 -13.75
C ASN A 34 -8.98 -4.65 -13.38
N SER A 35 -9.37 -5.73 -12.69
CA SER A 35 -10.74 -5.88 -12.19
C SER A 35 -11.08 -4.82 -11.15
N PHE A 36 -10.13 -4.47 -10.28
CA PHE A 36 -10.29 -3.36 -9.34
C PHE A 36 -10.55 -2.04 -10.07
N LEU A 37 -9.72 -1.67 -11.04
CA LEU A 37 -9.87 -0.42 -11.79
C LEU A 37 -11.19 -0.39 -12.58
N HIS A 38 -11.55 -1.51 -13.21
CA HIS A 38 -12.81 -1.64 -13.93
C HIS A 38 -14.03 -1.44 -13.01
N GLU A 39 -14.04 -2.11 -11.86
CA GLU A 39 -15.12 -1.99 -10.87
C GLU A 39 -15.18 -0.57 -10.29
N VAL A 40 -14.04 0.03 -9.95
CA VAL A 40 -13.99 1.40 -9.42
C VAL A 40 -14.49 2.39 -10.46
N HIS A 41 -14.09 2.29 -11.73
CA HIS A 41 -14.58 3.20 -12.78
C HIS A 41 -16.07 3.03 -13.08
N SER A 42 -16.61 1.82 -12.89
CA SER A 42 -18.04 1.52 -13.06
C SER A 42 -18.88 2.02 -11.88
N THR A 43 -18.36 1.91 -10.66
CA THR A 43 -19.14 2.12 -9.42
C THR A 43 -18.86 3.44 -8.72
N VAL A 44 -17.67 4.03 -8.88
CA VAL A 44 -17.27 5.31 -8.30
C VAL A 44 -17.39 6.39 -9.37
N ARG A 45 -18.24 7.39 -9.13
CA ARG A 45 -18.55 8.44 -10.13
C ARG A 45 -17.44 9.49 -10.28
N VAL A 46 -16.44 9.46 -9.40
CA VAL A 46 -15.28 10.35 -9.45
C VAL A 46 -14.36 9.93 -10.56
N ARG A 47 -13.88 10.92 -11.33
CA ARG A 47 -12.74 10.71 -12.22
C ARG A 47 -11.47 10.62 -11.38
N LEU A 48 -11.16 9.42 -10.92
CA LEU A 48 -9.86 9.07 -10.37
C LEU A 48 -8.93 8.68 -11.51
N LEU A 49 -7.67 9.08 -11.43
CA LEU A 49 -6.64 8.47 -12.26
C LEU A 49 -6.38 7.05 -11.77
N ASP A 50 -6.08 6.11 -12.66
CA ASP A 50 -5.82 4.70 -12.30
C ASP A 50 -4.80 4.56 -11.17
N ARG A 51 -3.73 5.37 -11.20
CA ARG A 51 -2.72 5.39 -10.13
C ARG A 51 -3.30 5.84 -8.78
N GLN A 52 -4.19 6.82 -8.79
CA GLN A 52 -4.85 7.30 -7.57
C GLN A 52 -5.82 6.24 -7.04
N ALA A 53 -6.62 5.63 -7.92
CA ALA A 53 -7.53 4.55 -7.55
C ALA A 53 -6.75 3.38 -6.92
N LEU A 54 -5.68 2.94 -7.57
CA LEU A 54 -4.81 1.88 -7.03
C LEU A 54 -4.19 2.28 -5.71
N GLN A 55 -3.67 3.50 -5.57
CA GLN A 55 -3.09 3.96 -4.31
C GLN A 55 -4.13 3.93 -3.17
N LEU A 56 -5.34 4.43 -3.42
CA LEU A 56 -6.43 4.36 -2.45
C LEU A 56 -6.84 2.91 -2.12
N GLY A 57 -6.84 2.02 -3.12
CA GLY A 57 -7.14 0.61 -2.94
C GLY A 57 -6.12 -0.10 -2.07
N HIS A 58 -4.82 0.16 -2.25
CA HIS A 58 -3.76 -0.40 -1.41
C HIS A 58 -3.83 0.13 0.03
N GLU A 59 -4.12 1.43 0.21
CA GLU A 59 -4.32 2.02 1.54
C GLU A 59 -5.51 1.39 2.27
N ALA A 60 -6.61 1.08 1.56
CA ALA A 60 -7.71 0.31 2.13
C ALA A 60 -7.23 -1.08 2.55
N CYS A 61 -6.51 -1.75 1.66
CA CYS A 61 -6.07 -3.12 1.84
C CYS A 61 -5.16 -3.34 3.04
N ASN A 62 -4.25 -2.40 3.28
CA ASN A 62 -3.33 -2.42 4.43
C ASN A 62 -4.05 -2.38 5.78
N VAL A 63 -5.29 -1.92 5.82
CA VAL A 63 -6.09 -1.72 7.04
C VAL A 63 -7.20 -2.78 7.16
N LEU A 64 -7.59 -3.41 6.06
CA LEU A 64 -8.61 -4.45 6.07
C LEU A 64 -8.08 -5.69 6.79
N HIS A 65 -8.88 -6.17 7.74
CA HIS A 65 -8.58 -7.37 8.50
C HIS A 65 -9.74 -8.34 8.35
N LYS A 66 -9.44 -9.53 7.83
CA LYS A 66 -10.42 -10.59 7.65
C LYS A 66 -10.72 -11.24 9.01
N GLY A 67 -12.01 -11.38 9.33
CA GLY A 67 -12.49 -12.15 10.45
C GLY A 67 -12.38 -13.66 10.21
N PRO A 68 -12.84 -14.49 11.17
CA PRO A 68 -12.82 -15.95 11.04
C PRO A 68 -13.71 -16.48 9.89
N ASP A 69 -14.63 -15.65 9.39
CA ASP A 69 -15.50 -15.92 8.25
C ASP A 69 -14.83 -15.58 6.89
N GLY A 70 -13.58 -15.13 6.90
CA GLY A 70 -12.81 -14.76 5.72
C GLY A 70 -13.22 -13.42 5.10
N ARG A 71 -14.10 -12.64 5.74
CA ARG A 71 -14.55 -11.32 5.28
C ARG A 71 -13.96 -10.22 6.13
N ALA A 72 -13.78 -9.03 5.58
CA ALA A 72 -13.31 -7.90 6.38
C ALA A 72 -14.32 -7.56 7.50
N THR A 73 -13.82 -7.37 8.72
CA THR A 73 -14.67 -7.01 9.86
C THR A 73 -15.32 -5.63 9.66
N PRO A 74 -16.52 -5.38 10.20
CA PRO A 74 -17.16 -4.06 10.11
C PRO A 74 -16.28 -2.93 10.66
N GLU A 75 -15.51 -3.22 11.71
CA GLU A 75 -14.56 -2.27 12.30
C GLU A 75 -13.41 -1.94 11.33
N SER A 76 -12.74 -2.95 10.76
CA SER A 76 -11.65 -2.74 9.80
C SER A 76 -12.14 -2.02 8.53
N ARG A 77 -13.36 -2.33 8.04
CA ARG A 77 -13.98 -1.57 6.94
C ARG A 77 -14.22 -0.11 7.31
N GLY A 78 -14.71 0.16 8.53
CA GLY A 78 -14.87 1.50 9.06
C GLY A 78 -13.55 2.28 9.10
N GLN A 79 -12.46 1.62 9.51
CA GLN A 79 -11.12 2.21 9.53
C GLN A 79 -10.59 2.44 8.12
N ALA A 80 -10.72 1.46 7.21
CA ALA A 80 -10.33 1.57 5.81
C ALA A 80 -11.05 2.75 5.13
N ASN A 81 -12.35 2.91 5.35
CA ASN A 81 -13.12 4.06 4.85
C ASN A 81 -12.54 5.40 5.34
N GLN A 82 -12.11 5.50 6.60
CA GLN A 82 -11.49 6.70 7.13
C GLN A 82 -10.11 6.95 6.53
N VAL A 83 -9.30 5.91 6.36
CA VAL A 83 -7.96 5.99 5.78
C VAL A 83 -8.04 6.40 4.33
N VAL A 84 -8.88 5.76 3.52
CA VAL A 84 -9.14 6.15 2.11
C VAL A 84 -9.63 7.59 2.04
N SER A 85 -10.57 8.00 2.90
CA SER A 85 -11.05 9.40 2.92
C SER A 85 -9.92 10.40 3.24
N ARG A 86 -8.98 10.04 4.12
CA ARG A 86 -7.81 10.88 4.44
C ARG A 86 -6.81 10.89 3.28
N ALA A 87 -6.53 9.75 2.69
CA ALA A 87 -5.61 9.60 1.56
C ALA A 87 -6.13 10.36 0.32
N ALA A 88 -7.41 10.24 0.01
CA ALA A 88 -8.03 10.95 -1.10
C ALA A 88 -7.89 12.47 -0.98
N ARG A 89 -8.14 13.02 0.23
CA ARG A 89 -7.92 14.45 0.50
C ARG A 89 -6.46 14.87 0.30
N LYS A 90 -5.49 14.01 0.66
CA LYS A 90 -4.06 14.28 0.41
C LYS A 90 -3.73 14.28 -1.10
N LEU A 91 -4.46 13.50 -1.89
CA LEU A 91 -4.33 13.43 -3.35
C LEU A 91 -5.11 14.55 -4.07
N GLY A 92 -5.73 15.48 -3.33
CA GLY A 92 -6.54 16.56 -3.89
C GLY A 92 -7.93 16.13 -4.34
N VAL A 93 -8.32 14.86 -4.12
CA VAL A 93 -9.65 14.35 -4.44
C VAL A 93 -10.59 14.67 -3.30
N ASN A 94 -11.56 15.54 -3.56
CA ASN A 94 -12.51 16.03 -2.57
C ASN A 94 -13.94 15.54 -2.85
N ARG A 95 -14.84 15.80 -1.90
CA ARG A 95 -16.28 15.53 -2.08
C ARG A 95 -16.87 16.23 -3.30
N HIS A 96 -16.33 17.39 -3.67
CA HIS A 96 -16.76 18.12 -4.87
C HIS A 96 -16.42 17.38 -6.17
N ASP A 97 -15.40 16.52 -6.14
CA ASP A 97 -15.04 15.64 -7.25
C ASP A 97 -15.90 14.36 -7.29
N GLY A 98 -16.82 14.23 -6.31
CA GLY A 98 -17.77 13.13 -6.18
C GLY A 98 -17.32 12.03 -5.22
N LEU A 99 -16.22 12.22 -4.45
CA LEU A 99 -15.71 11.17 -3.55
C LEU A 99 -16.45 11.25 -2.21
N ASP A 100 -17.75 10.97 -2.27
CA ASP A 100 -18.62 10.91 -1.10
C ASP A 100 -18.37 9.61 -0.30
N ARG A 101 -19.01 9.49 0.88
CA ARG A 101 -18.84 8.32 1.74
C ARG A 101 -19.24 7.01 1.05
N GLY A 102 -20.26 7.02 0.19
CA GLY A 102 -20.70 5.86 -0.57
C GLY A 102 -19.65 5.45 -1.61
N SER A 103 -19.09 6.41 -2.34
CA SER A 103 -17.99 6.17 -3.28
C SER A 103 -16.74 5.60 -2.59
N VAL A 104 -16.39 6.12 -1.40
CA VAL A 104 -15.30 5.58 -0.58
C VAL A 104 -15.59 4.13 -0.16
N SER A 105 -16.82 3.84 0.31
CA SER A 105 -17.20 2.49 0.72
C SER A 105 -17.10 1.50 -0.44
N ARG A 106 -17.56 1.86 -1.63
CA ARG A 106 -17.46 1.00 -2.83
C ARG A 106 -16.01 0.75 -3.25
N LEU A 107 -15.14 1.75 -3.10
CA LEU A 107 -13.71 1.59 -3.35
C LEU A 107 -13.10 0.58 -2.38
N VAL A 108 -13.43 0.68 -1.08
CA VAL A 108 -12.99 -0.27 -0.05
C VAL A 108 -13.51 -1.67 -0.31
N ASP A 109 -14.80 -1.83 -0.66
CA ASP A 109 -15.39 -3.13 -1.01
C ASP A 109 -14.74 -3.75 -2.26
N SER A 110 -14.31 -2.92 -3.22
CA SER A 110 -13.62 -3.38 -4.43
C SER A 110 -12.16 -3.75 -4.13
N ALA A 111 -11.48 -2.99 -3.27
CA ALA A 111 -10.15 -3.33 -2.79
C ALA A 111 -10.14 -4.66 -2.03
N GLU A 112 -11.12 -4.88 -1.14
CA GLU A 112 -11.27 -6.16 -0.42
C GLU A 112 -11.41 -7.35 -1.38
N ARG A 113 -12.18 -7.18 -2.46
CA ARG A 113 -12.47 -8.26 -3.43
C ARG A 113 -11.30 -8.57 -4.35
N TYR A 114 -10.57 -7.56 -4.80
CA TYR A 114 -9.62 -7.71 -5.91
C TYR A 114 -8.16 -7.49 -5.50
N LEU A 115 -7.87 -6.81 -4.38
CA LEU A 115 -6.50 -6.43 -4.00
C LEU A 115 -5.96 -7.15 -2.74
N CYS A 116 -6.79 -7.78 -1.88
CA CYS A 116 -6.43 -8.16 -0.49
C CYS A 116 -6.28 -9.64 -0.09
#